data_AF-A0AAU3KHV7-F1
#
_entry.id   AF-A0AAU3KHV7-F1
#
_cell.length_a   1.000
_cell.length_b   1.000
_cell.length_c   1.000
_cell.angle_alpha   90.00
_cell.angle_beta   90.00
_cell.angle_gamma   90.00
#
_symmetry.space_group_name_H-M   'P 1'
#
loop_
_entity.id
_entity.type
_entity.pdbx_description
1 polymer ?
#
loop_
_entity_poly.entity_id
_entity_poly.type
_entity_poly.pdbx_seq_one_letter_code
_entity_poly.pdbx_strand_id
1 'polypeptide(L)'
;MAPTAPLFLYNAVNDEIVHIAPTDRAVAQWCASGAHITYTRDQLSEHASLALSATAAALSWIDDRLAGQGAPDGCSTTTVPSMSLGGA
;
A
#
# COMPACT_ATOMS: atom_id res chain seq x y z
N MET A 1 -5.64 13.90 11.85
CA MET A 1 -6.48 14.07 10.65
C MET A 1 -6.17 12.93 9.69
N ALA A 2 -7.18 12.40 8.98
CA ALA A 2 -6.97 11.40 7.95
C ALA A 2 -6.68 12.07 6.58
N PRO A 3 -5.91 11.41 5.70
CA PRO A 3 -5.80 11.80 4.30
C PRO A 3 -7.18 11.85 3.62
N THR A 4 -7.43 12.91 2.84
CA THR A 4 -8.67 13.06 2.06
C THR A 4 -8.54 12.52 0.64
N ALA A 5 -7.32 12.39 0.13
CA ALA A 5 -7.05 11.69 -1.12
C ALA A 5 -7.00 10.18 -0.85
N PRO A 6 -7.46 9.34 -1.80
CA PRO A 6 -7.25 7.89 -1.70
C PRO A 6 -5.76 7.57 -1.74
N LEU A 7 -5.34 6.53 -1.04
CA LEU A 7 -3.94 6.10 -0.97
C LEU A 7 -3.78 4.63 -1.38
N PHE A 8 -2.72 4.37 -2.15
CA PHE A 8 -2.12 3.06 -2.28
C PHE A 8 -0.83 3.03 -1.46
N LEU A 9 -0.79 2.18 -0.44
CA LEU A 9 0.36 2.02 0.44
C LEU A 9 0.93 0.62 0.25
N TYR A 10 2.24 0.50 0.37
CA TYR A 10 2.93 -0.78 0.43
C TYR A 10 4.09 -0.72 1.41
N ASN A 11 4.36 -1.84 2.11
CA ASN A 11 5.50 -1.97 3.02
C ASN A 11 5.95 -3.43 3.08
N ALA A 12 7.26 -3.67 3.15
CA ALA A 12 7.78 -5.01 3.35
C ALA A 12 7.60 -5.38 4.82
N VAL A 13 7.18 -6.62 5.08
CA VAL A 13 7.08 -7.15 6.44
C VAL A 13 8.47 -7.21 7.09
N ASN A 14 9.51 -7.47 6.29
CA ASN A 14 10.90 -7.56 6.72
C ASN A 14 11.71 -6.30 6.41
N ASP A 15 11.06 -5.14 6.22
CA ASP A 15 11.75 -3.89 5.95
C ASP A 15 12.75 -3.54 7.07
N GLU A 16 14.02 -3.47 6.70
CA GLU A 16 15.17 -3.26 7.54
C GLU A 16 15.45 -1.78 7.85
N ILE A 17 14.78 -0.85 7.16
CA ILE A 17 14.94 0.60 7.32
C ILE A 17 13.66 1.22 7.92
N VAL A 18 12.53 0.97 7.27
CA VAL A 18 11.20 1.47 7.64
C VAL A 18 10.36 0.31 8.12
N HIS A 19 10.57 -0.06 9.38
CA HIS A 19 9.83 -1.14 10.02
C HIS A 19 8.31 -0.99 9.83
N ILE A 20 7.63 -2.12 9.60
CA ILE A 20 6.23 -2.14 9.20
C ILE A 20 5.26 -1.67 10.30
N ALA A 21 5.59 -1.88 11.58
CA ALA A 21 4.66 -1.63 12.68
C ALA A 21 4.19 -0.16 12.80
N PRO A 22 5.06 0.86 12.63
CA PRO A 22 4.62 2.24 12.45
C PRO A 22 3.61 2.45 11.31
N THR A 23 3.87 1.88 10.13
CA THR A 23 2.97 1.98 8.96
C THR A 23 1.62 1.34 9.25
N ASP A 24 1.61 0.14 9.84
CA ASP A 24 0.40 -0.56 10.27
C ASP A 24 -0.47 0.29 11.20
N ARG A 25 0.16 0.95 12.18
CA ARG A 25 -0.56 1.83 13.12
C ARG A 25 -1.11 3.06 12.42
N ALA A 26 -0.36 3.67 11.49
CA ALA A 26 -0.82 4.83 10.73
C ALA A 26 -2.04 4.48 9.87
N VAL A 27 -1.98 3.35 9.13
CA VAL A 27 -3.10 2.84 8.33
C VAL A 27 -4.31 2.60 9.22
N ALA A 28 -4.16 1.89 10.35
CA ALA A 28 -5.28 1.65 11.26
C ALA A 28 -5.92 2.94 11.78
N GLN A 29 -5.12 3.94 12.17
CA GLN A 29 -5.61 5.23 12.66
C GLN A 29 -6.33 6.03 11.57
N TRP A 30 -5.79 6.06 10.36
CA TRP A 30 -6.39 6.78 9.23
C TRP A 30 -7.68 6.11 8.77
N CYS A 31 -7.72 4.78 8.72
CA CYS A 31 -8.92 4.02 8.39
C CYS A 31 -10.04 4.23 9.42
N ALA A 32 -9.71 4.23 10.72
CA ALA A 32 -10.67 4.56 11.78
C ALA A 32 -11.21 6.00 11.68
N SER A 33 -10.51 6.88 10.95
CA SER A 33 -10.88 8.27 10.73
C SER A 33 -11.52 8.51 9.34
N GLY A 34 -11.88 7.45 8.61
CA GLY A 34 -12.59 7.54 7.32
C GLY A 34 -11.71 7.69 6.08
N ALA A 35 -10.41 7.37 6.15
CA ALA A 35 -9.55 7.36 4.97
C ALA A 35 -9.93 6.25 3.96
N HIS A 36 -9.54 6.45 2.71
CA HIS A 36 -9.65 5.46 1.64
C HIS A 36 -8.26 4.91 1.32
N ILE A 37 -7.96 3.68 1.75
CA ILE A 37 -6.60 3.12 1.70
C ILE A 37 -6.62 1.70 1.16
N THR A 38 -5.86 1.45 0.09
CA THR A 38 -5.46 0.10 -0.32
C THR A 38 -4.04 -0.13 0.20
N TYR A 39 -3.86 -1.06 1.15
CA TYR A 39 -2.56 -1.32 1.77
C TYR A 39 -2.07 -2.76 1.52
N THR A 40 -0.90 -2.91 0.93
CA THR A 40 -0.31 -4.22 0.61
C THR A 40 1.00 -4.45 1.35
N ARG A 41 1.08 -5.57 2.07
CA ARG A 41 2.27 -6.01 2.79
C ARG A 41 2.98 -7.11 2.01
N ASP A 42 4.27 -6.96 1.76
CA ASP A 42 5.08 -7.94 1.02
C ASP A 42 5.95 -8.77 1.97
N GLN A 43 5.86 -10.10 1.90
CA GLN A 43 6.54 -11.00 2.84
C GLN A 43 7.96 -11.39 2.44
N LEU A 44 8.31 -11.33 1.15
CA LEU A 44 9.61 -11.83 0.65
C LEU A 44 10.58 -10.71 0.31
N SER A 45 10.11 -9.47 0.28
CA SER A 45 10.94 -8.29 0.02
C SER A 45 11.51 -7.70 1.31
N GLU A 46 12.56 -6.90 1.11
CA GLU A 46 13.24 -5.97 2.02
C GLU A 46 13.02 -4.54 1.47
N HIS A 47 13.60 -3.50 2.08
CA HIS A 47 13.34 -2.10 1.70
C HIS A 47 13.61 -1.81 0.21
N ALA A 48 14.82 -2.12 -0.25
CA ALA A 48 15.24 -1.83 -1.62
C ALA A 48 14.57 -2.76 -2.64
N SER A 49 14.39 -4.04 -2.32
CA SER A 49 13.76 -5.00 -3.23
C SER A 49 12.26 -4.74 -3.39
N LEU A 50 11.58 -4.26 -2.35
CA LEU A 50 10.18 -3.84 -2.45
C LEU A 50 10.00 -2.62 -3.35
N ALA A 51 10.90 -1.64 -3.25
CA ALA A 51 10.84 -0.45 -4.11
C ALA A 51 10.79 -0.86 -5.59
N LEU A 52 11.56 -1.88 -5.98
CA LEU A 52 11.54 -2.44 -7.33
C LEU A 52 10.30 -3.30 -7.60
N SER A 53 9.97 -4.25 -6.70
CA SER A 53 8.89 -5.22 -6.92
C SER A 53 7.49 -4.60 -6.91
N ALA A 54 7.29 -3.49 -6.19
CA ALA A 54 6.02 -2.77 -6.12
C ALA A 54 5.86 -1.69 -7.20
N THR A 55 6.92 -1.31 -7.93
CA THR A 55 6.89 -0.19 -8.89
C THR A 55 5.75 -0.32 -9.91
N ALA A 56 5.60 -1.49 -10.53
CA ALA A 56 4.57 -1.69 -11.56
C ALA A 56 3.15 -1.52 -11.01
N ALA A 57 2.87 -2.10 -9.84
CA ALA A 57 1.56 -1.99 -9.18
C ALA A 57 1.26 -0.55 -8.75
N ALA A 58 2.24 0.15 -8.17
CA ALA A 58 2.07 1.54 -7.76
C ALA A 58 1.80 2.48 -8.94
N LEU A 59 2.54 2.32 -10.05
CA LEU A 59 2.32 3.10 -11.27
C LEU A 59 0.96 2.80 -11.89
N SER A 60 0.58 1.52 -12.00
CA SER A 60 -0.74 1.13 -12.50
C SER A 60 -1.87 1.72 -11.66
N TRP A 61 -1.72 1.73 -10.33
CA TRP A 61 -2.72 2.31 -9.45
C TRP A 61 -2.86 3.82 -9.67
N ILE A 62 -1.76 4.54 -9.92
CA ILE A 62 -1.79 5.98 -10.25
C ILE A 62 -2.47 6.20 -11.61
N ASP A 63 -2.08 5.43 -12.63
CA ASP A 63 -2.63 5.52 -13.99
C ASP A 63 -4.15 5.34 -14.00
N ASP A 64 -4.69 4.39 -13.22
CA ASP A 64 -6.13 4.21 -13.09
C ASP A 64 -6.85 5.46 -12.58
N ARG A 65 -6.28 6.14 -11.56
CA ARG A 65 -6.87 7.38 -11.02
C ARG A 65 -6.83 8.50 -12.06
N LEU A 66 -5.72 8.62 -12.79
CA LEU A 66 -5.56 9.62 -13.86
C LEU A 66 -6.48 9.34 -15.06
N ALA A 67 -6.82 8.07 -15.31
CA ALA A 67 -7.79 7.65 -16.30
C ALA A 67 -9.26 7.86 -15.85
N GLY A 68 -9.49 8.44 -14.67
CA GLY A 68 -10.84 8.69 -14.13
C GLY A 68 -11.49 7.47 -13.48
N GLN A 69 -10.75 6.37 -13.28
CA GLN A 69 -11.25 5.23 -12.53
C GLN A 69 -11.18 5.55 -11.03
N GLY A 70 -12.32 5.43 -10.34
CA GLY A 70 -12.39 5.63 -8.90
C GLY A 70 -11.42 4.73 -8.13
N ALA A 71 -10.95 5.19 -6.97
CA ALA A 71 -10.26 4.33 -6.02
C ALA A 71 -11.29 3.42 -5.31
N PRO A 72 -10.86 2.26 -4.78
CA PRO A 72 -11.70 1.47 -3.90
C PRO A 72 -12.20 2.29 -2.70
N ASP A 73 -13.43 2.03 -2.28
CA ASP A 73 -14.02 2.67 -1.11
C ASP A 73 -13.47 2.06 0.19
N GLY A 74 -13.31 2.91 1.20
CA GLY A 74 -12.87 2.50 2.53
C GLY A 74 -11.44 1.95 2.54
N CYS A 75 -11.17 1.06 3.49
CA CYS A 75 -9.83 0.53 3.71
C CYS A 75 -9.74 -0.98 3.47
N SER A 76 -8.65 -1.40 2.84
CA SER A 76 -8.22 -2.80 2.73
C SER A 76 -6.78 -2.96 3.18
N THR A 77 -6.47 -4.13 3.74
CA THR A 77 -5.09 -4.53 4.02
C THR A 77 -4.90 -5.98 3.59
N THR A 78 -3.97 -6.20 2.67
CA THR A 78 -3.65 -7.52 2.13
C THR A 78 -2.18 -7.84 2.42
N THR A 79 -1.88 -9.10 2.70
CA THR A 79 -0.49 -9.58 2.79
C THR A 79 -0.25 -10.59 1.68
N VAL A 80 0.78 -10.37 0.88
CA VAL A 80 1.12 -11.19 -0.28
C VAL A 80 2.55 -11.74 -0.16
N PRO A 81 2.85 -12.90 -0.78
CA PRO A 81 4.22 -13.41 -0.83
C PRO A 81 5.16 -12.41 -1.52
N SER A 82 4.78 -11.91 -2.70
CA SER A 82 5.46 -10.79 -3.36
C SER A 82 4.51 -10.00 -4.24
N MET A 83 4.65 -8.68 -4.26
CA MET A 83 3.91 -7.78 -5.16
C MET A 83 4.26 -7.99 -6.63
N SER A 84 5.46 -8.51 -6.93
CA SER A 84 5.87 -8.88 -8.29
C SER A 84 5.06 -10.03 -8.90
N LEU A 85 4.34 -10.80 -8.07
CA LEU A 85 3.53 -11.95 -8.48
C LEU A 85 2.04 -11.62 -8.63
N GLY A 86 1.66 -10.34 -8.55
CA GLY A 86 0.28 -9.87 -8.66
C GLY A 86 -0.27 -9.30 -7.36
N GLY A 87 0.38 -8.28 -6.81
CA GLY A 87 -0.17 -7.49 -5.70
C GLY A 87 -1.13 -6.41 -6.21
N ALA A 88 -2.40 -6.51 -5.82
CA ALA A 88 -3.39 -5.43 -5.91
C ALA A 88 -3.81 -5.05 -4.48
#